data_AF-A0A848P960-F1
#
_entry.id   AF-A0A848P960-F1
#
_cell.length_a   1.000
_cell.length_b   1.000
_cell.length_c   1.000
_cell.angle_alpha   90.00
_cell.angle_beta   90.00
_cell.angle_gamma   90.00
#
_symmetry.space_group_name_H-M   'P 1'
#
loop_
_entity.id
_entity.type
_entity.pdbx_description
1 polymer ?
#
loop_
_entity_poly.entity_id
_entity_poly.type
_entity_poly.pdbx_seq_one_letter_code
_entity_poly.pdbx_strand_id
1 'polypeptide(L)'
;MQNNNSRFGGGALVRRIVMASALVGAALLTGCASTYVDTATKLVPASEMKKVADPKPVQLVFEFQTKGAPNPRATMLLKDTVAKEVVDAGLFSKVATDPTPNVSMLNVTLNNVPLTDNPGAKGFVTGLTFGLAGSAVTDGYICTVSYLPAGQATPIVKTARHAIHTTMGNANPPAGVQKAASMLDAVQQMTRDVVSNALKDLSYDTAFN
;
A
#
# COMPACT_ATOMS: atom_id res chain seq x y z
N MET A 1 29.73 13.82 -74.78
CA MET A 1 30.39 13.22 -73.59
C MET A 1 29.48 13.42 -72.39
N GLN A 2 28.85 12.34 -71.90
CA GLN A 2 28.07 12.33 -70.66
C GLN A 2 29.03 12.31 -69.47
N ASN A 3 28.83 13.21 -68.50
CA ASN A 3 29.48 13.10 -67.19
C ASN A 3 28.38 12.84 -66.14
N ASN A 4 28.38 11.62 -65.62
CA ASN A 4 27.41 11.09 -64.68
C ASN A 4 28.06 11.15 -63.29
N ASN A 5 27.63 12.07 -62.42
CA ASN A 5 28.12 12.14 -61.04
C ASN A 5 26.94 12.03 -60.07
N SER A 6 26.60 10.78 -59.74
CA SER A 6 25.66 10.39 -58.69
C SER A 6 26.38 10.20 -57.35
N ARG A 7 26.27 11.17 -56.43
CA ARG A 7 26.73 11.08 -55.01
C ARG A 7 25.99 12.19 -54.24
N PHE A 8 25.27 12.04 -53.12
CA PHE A 8 25.14 11.05 -52.05
C PHE A 8 23.72 11.19 -51.44
N GLY A 9 22.90 10.12 -51.46
CA GLY A 9 21.60 10.06 -50.76
C GLY A 9 21.64 9.35 -49.39
N GLY A 10 22.81 8.88 -48.95
CA GLY A 10 22.94 7.97 -47.80
C GLY A 10 22.75 8.61 -46.43
N GLY A 11 23.11 9.88 -46.25
CA GLY A 11 23.10 10.51 -44.91
C GLY A 11 21.70 10.72 -44.32
N ALA A 12 20.71 11.04 -45.17
CA ALA A 12 19.33 11.21 -44.73
C ALA A 12 18.65 9.88 -44.39
N LEU A 13 18.97 8.81 -45.12
CA LEU A 13 18.45 7.46 -44.88
C LEU A 13 19.03 6.87 -43.58
N VAL A 14 20.35 6.99 -43.39
CA VAL A 14 21.03 6.54 -42.16
C VAL A 14 20.53 7.30 -40.93
N ARG A 15 20.33 8.62 -41.03
CA ARG A 15 19.79 9.42 -39.92
C ARG A 15 18.35 9.05 -39.55
N ARG A 16 17.50 8.73 -40.54
CA ARG A 16 16.12 8.26 -40.31
C ARG A 16 16.09 6.86 -39.68
N ILE A 17 16.97 5.95 -40.11
CA ILE A 17 17.10 4.62 -39.50
C ILE A 17 17.59 4.73 -38.05
N VAL A 18 18.62 5.54 -37.77
CA VAL A 18 19.12 5.73 -36.40
C VAL A 18 18.07 6.37 -35.48
N MET A 19 17.30 7.37 -35.96
CA MET A 19 16.19 7.93 -35.17
C MET A 19 15.06 6.93 -34.94
N ALA A 20 14.67 6.15 -35.96
CA ALA A 20 13.64 5.14 -35.81
C ALA A 20 14.06 4.04 -34.81
N SER A 21 15.32 3.59 -34.87
CA SER A 21 15.88 2.63 -33.91
C SER A 21 15.99 3.20 -32.49
N ALA A 22 16.30 4.50 -32.33
CA ALA A 22 16.32 5.16 -31.03
C ALA A 22 14.91 5.29 -30.43
N LEU A 23 13.89 5.58 -31.25
CA LEU A 23 12.49 5.63 -30.81
C LEU A 23 11.95 4.23 -30.44
N VAL A 24 12.27 3.20 -31.22
CA VAL A 24 11.92 1.81 -30.90
C VAL A 24 12.66 1.32 -29.66
N GLY A 25 13.94 1.65 -29.51
CA GLY A 25 14.73 1.35 -28.31
C GLY A 25 14.20 2.04 -27.05
N ALA A 26 13.73 3.28 -27.17
CA ALA A 26 13.10 4.02 -26.06
C ALA A 26 11.76 3.39 -25.61
N ALA A 27 10.98 2.82 -26.54
CA ALA A 27 9.73 2.14 -26.22
C ALA A 27 9.93 0.81 -25.46
N LEU A 28 11.09 0.15 -25.63
CA LEU A 28 11.43 -1.10 -24.93
C LEU A 28 11.94 -0.89 -23.49
N LEU A 29 12.18 0.35 -23.07
CA LEU A 29 12.69 0.69 -21.73
C LEU A 29 11.57 0.88 -20.68
N THR A 30 10.32 0.55 -20.99
CA THR A 30 9.26 0.50 -19.96
C THR A 30 9.52 -0.70 -19.04
N GLY A 31 10.29 -0.50 -17.98
CA GLY A 31 10.52 -1.51 -16.96
C GLY A 31 9.20 -1.98 -16.36
N CYS A 32 8.95 -3.29 -16.38
CA CYS A 32 7.77 -3.87 -15.73
C CYS A 32 7.92 -3.73 -14.22
N ALA A 33 6.93 -3.12 -13.55
CA ALA A 33 6.83 -3.12 -12.10
C ALA A 33 5.96 -4.31 -11.66
N SER A 34 6.40 -5.01 -10.62
CA SER A 34 5.61 -6.05 -9.94
C SER A 34 5.40 -5.66 -8.48
N THR A 35 4.18 -5.88 -7.98
CA THR A 35 3.82 -5.57 -6.59
C THR A 35 3.51 -6.84 -5.84
N TYR A 36 3.92 -6.89 -4.58
CA TYR A 36 3.80 -8.05 -3.70
C TYR A 36 3.33 -7.62 -2.31
N VAL A 37 2.48 -8.44 -1.71
CA VAL A 37 1.94 -8.26 -0.35
C VAL A 37 2.70 -9.21 0.58
N ASP A 38 3.16 -8.69 1.72
CA ASP A 38 3.78 -9.50 2.77
C ASP A 38 2.79 -10.55 3.32
N THR A 39 3.25 -11.78 3.60
CA THR A 39 2.37 -12.87 4.07
C THR A 39 2.54 -13.19 5.56
N ALA A 40 3.37 -12.44 6.30
CA ALA A 40 3.53 -12.61 7.75
C ALA A 40 2.30 -12.09 8.50
N THR A 41 1.62 -11.08 7.95
CA THR A 41 0.32 -10.61 8.43
C THR A 41 -0.75 -11.09 7.45
N LYS A 42 -1.78 -11.75 7.96
CA LYS A 42 -2.86 -12.32 7.15
C LYS A 42 -4.20 -11.90 7.69
N LEU A 43 -5.22 -11.87 6.84
CA LEU A 43 -6.60 -11.66 7.22
C LEU A 43 -6.99 -12.53 8.43
N VAL A 44 -7.51 -11.89 9.46
CA VAL A 44 -8.11 -12.58 10.60
C VAL A 44 -9.62 -12.70 10.36
N PRO A 45 -10.18 -13.91 10.25
CA PRO A 45 -11.63 -14.08 10.14
C PRO A 45 -12.32 -13.73 11.46
N ALA A 46 -13.56 -13.24 11.40
CA ALA A 46 -14.35 -12.89 12.59
C ALA A 46 -14.50 -14.05 13.60
N SER A 47 -14.44 -15.29 13.14
CA SER A 47 -14.47 -16.50 14.00
C SER A 47 -13.27 -16.62 14.95
N GLU A 48 -12.15 -15.96 14.64
CA GLU A 48 -10.96 -15.89 15.50
C GLU A 48 -10.96 -14.70 16.45
N MET A 49 -11.98 -13.84 16.38
CA MET A 49 -12.12 -12.71 17.30
C MET A 49 -12.84 -13.17 18.58
N LYS A 50 -12.48 -12.56 19.72
CA LYS A 50 -13.21 -12.82 20.96
C LYS A 50 -14.64 -12.29 20.81
N LYS A 51 -15.63 -13.18 20.99
CA LYS A 51 -17.05 -12.80 20.97
C LYS A 51 -17.34 -11.81 22.11
N VAL A 52 -17.95 -10.69 21.75
CA VAL A 52 -18.44 -9.68 22.69
C VAL A 52 -19.86 -10.07 23.10
N ALA A 53 -20.11 -10.23 24.41
CA ALA A 53 -21.42 -10.65 24.92
C ALA A 53 -22.51 -9.59 24.73
N ASP A 54 -22.16 -8.31 24.90
CA ASP A 54 -23.06 -7.17 24.70
C ASP A 54 -22.38 -6.11 23.81
N PRO A 55 -22.42 -6.27 22.47
CA PRO A 55 -21.78 -5.34 21.55
C PRO A 55 -22.43 -3.95 21.61
N LYS A 56 -21.62 -2.93 21.90
CA LYS A 56 -22.07 -1.53 21.94
C LYS A 56 -21.91 -0.84 20.57
N PRO A 57 -22.69 0.20 20.26
CA PRO A 57 -22.49 0.98 19.04
C PRO A 57 -21.19 1.78 19.10
N VAL A 58 -20.60 2.05 17.95
CA VAL A 58 -19.34 2.79 17.83
C VAL A 58 -19.41 3.79 16.68
N GLN A 59 -18.79 4.96 16.87
CA GLN A 59 -18.45 5.87 15.78
C GLN A 59 -17.06 5.53 15.26
N LEU A 60 -16.96 5.13 13.99
CA LEU A 60 -15.71 4.90 13.29
C LEU A 60 -15.21 6.21 12.66
N VAL A 61 -13.95 6.53 12.93
CA VAL A 61 -13.19 7.58 12.23
C VAL A 61 -11.98 6.91 11.59
N PHE A 62 -11.80 7.10 10.30
CA PHE A 62 -10.66 6.55 9.56
C PHE A 62 -9.81 7.67 8.97
N GLU A 63 -8.49 7.56 9.15
CA GLU A 63 -7.51 8.41 8.49
C GLU A 63 -6.38 7.58 7.92
N PHE A 64 -6.06 7.82 6.65
CA PHE A 64 -4.81 7.36 6.06
C PHE A 64 -3.75 8.45 6.16
N GLN A 65 -2.54 8.07 6.56
CA GLN A 65 -1.39 8.95 6.65
C GLN A 65 -0.25 8.47 5.75
N THR A 66 0.57 9.40 5.30
CA THR A 66 1.85 9.12 4.63
C THR A 66 2.94 9.83 5.41
N LYS A 67 3.84 9.07 6.03
CA LYS A 67 4.89 9.59 6.91
C LYS A 67 4.32 10.46 8.03
N GLY A 68 3.17 10.07 8.58
CA GLY A 68 2.48 10.78 9.65
C GLY A 68 1.65 12.00 9.21
N ALA A 69 1.70 12.39 7.93
CA ALA A 69 0.86 13.48 7.41
C ALA A 69 -0.46 12.93 6.84
N PRO A 70 -1.62 13.60 7.07
CA PRO A 70 -2.90 13.16 6.52
C PRO A 70 -2.88 13.07 4.99
N ASN A 71 -3.50 12.01 4.45
CA ASN A 71 -3.66 11.79 3.02
C ASN A 71 -5.15 11.56 2.70
N PRO A 72 -5.90 12.64 2.39
CA PRO A 72 -7.33 12.58 2.11
C PRO A 72 -7.71 11.69 0.92
N ARG A 73 -6.81 11.57 -0.08
CA ARG A 73 -7.07 10.73 -1.27
C ARG A 73 -7.05 9.24 -0.90
N ALA A 74 -6.02 8.80 -0.17
CA ALA A 74 -5.95 7.43 0.32
C ALA A 74 -7.03 7.15 1.36
N THR A 75 -7.38 8.14 2.19
CA THR A 75 -8.51 8.04 3.12
C THR A 75 -9.82 7.78 2.38
N MET A 76 -10.14 8.57 1.35
CA MET A 76 -11.33 8.34 0.50
C MET A 76 -11.30 6.99 -0.22
N LEU A 77 -10.13 6.54 -0.67
CA LEU A 77 -9.98 5.27 -1.37
C LEU A 77 -10.28 4.06 -0.46
N LEU A 78 -9.91 4.15 0.82
CA LEU A 78 -9.91 2.98 1.72
C LEU A 78 -10.98 3.02 2.81
N LYS A 79 -11.70 4.14 2.98
CA LYS A 79 -12.73 4.29 4.02
C LYS A 79 -13.77 3.18 4.01
N ASP A 80 -14.22 2.75 2.81
CA ASP A 80 -15.28 1.75 2.68
C ASP A 80 -14.74 0.36 2.99
N THR A 81 -13.50 0.07 2.61
CA THR A 81 -12.78 -1.16 3.00
C THR A 81 -12.64 -1.24 4.51
N VAL A 82 -12.16 -0.17 5.16
CA VAL A 82 -11.98 -0.15 6.62
C VAL A 82 -13.32 -0.27 7.34
N ALA A 83 -14.34 0.46 6.91
CA ALA A 83 -15.68 0.37 7.49
C ALA A 83 -16.25 -1.06 7.38
N LYS A 84 -16.08 -1.69 6.21
CA LYS A 84 -16.49 -3.08 5.99
C LYS A 84 -15.77 -4.03 6.94
N GLU A 85 -14.44 -3.93 7.08
CA GLU A 85 -13.68 -4.80 7.98
C GLU A 85 -14.08 -4.61 9.45
N VAL A 86 -14.37 -3.39 9.89
CA VAL A 86 -14.87 -3.11 11.25
C VAL A 86 -16.27 -3.69 11.48
N VAL A 87 -17.15 -3.63 10.47
CA VAL A 87 -18.49 -4.23 10.52
C VAL A 87 -18.40 -5.76 10.55
N ASP A 88 -17.63 -6.34 9.63
CA ASP A 88 -17.48 -7.78 9.47
C ASP A 88 -16.79 -8.43 10.68
N ALA A 89 -15.96 -7.67 11.42
CA ALA A 89 -15.36 -8.10 12.68
C ALA A 89 -16.39 -8.47 13.76
N GLY A 90 -17.61 -7.90 13.70
CA GLY A 90 -18.69 -8.24 14.63
C GLY A 90 -18.45 -7.82 16.08
N LEU A 91 -17.53 -6.88 16.34
CA LEU A 91 -17.18 -6.40 17.68
C LEU A 91 -18.17 -5.35 18.23
N PHE A 92 -19.00 -4.77 17.36
CA PHE A 92 -19.90 -3.66 17.66
C PHE A 92 -21.31 -3.96 17.13
N SER A 93 -22.35 -3.50 17.82
CA SER A 93 -23.75 -3.69 17.37
C SER A 93 -24.12 -2.80 16.19
N LYS A 94 -23.45 -1.65 16.06
CA LYS A 94 -23.59 -0.71 14.95
C LYS A 94 -22.30 0.07 14.77
N VAL A 95 -21.90 0.29 13.52
CA VAL A 95 -20.77 1.13 13.15
C VAL A 95 -21.32 2.36 12.42
N ALA A 96 -21.15 3.53 13.00
CA ALA A 96 -21.53 4.81 12.38
C ALA A 96 -20.27 5.52 11.86
N THR A 97 -20.30 6.00 10.62
CA THR A 97 -19.21 6.80 10.03
C THR A 97 -19.45 8.30 10.15
N ASP A 98 -20.67 8.70 10.51
CA ASP A 98 -21.03 10.09 10.78
C ASP A 98 -20.90 10.41 12.28
N PRO A 99 -20.63 11.68 12.64
CA PRO A 99 -20.58 12.12 14.04
C PRO A 99 -21.84 11.72 14.81
N THR A 100 -21.64 10.91 15.86
CA THR A 100 -22.71 10.39 16.70
C THR A 100 -22.42 10.74 18.16
N PRO A 101 -23.21 11.61 18.80
CA PRO A 101 -22.99 11.96 20.20
C PRO A 101 -23.15 10.74 21.13
N ASN A 102 -22.39 10.74 22.23
CA ASN A 102 -22.54 9.80 23.35
C ASN A 102 -22.36 8.30 23.01
N VAL A 103 -21.68 7.96 21.91
CA VAL A 103 -21.25 6.59 21.62
C VAL A 103 -19.74 6.44 21.77
N SER A 104 -19.27 5.19 21.88
CA SER A 104 -17.83 4.93 21.87
C SER A 104 -17.22 5.36 20.53
N MET A 105 -15.94 5.74 20.54
CA MET A 105 -15.22 6.16 19.34
C MET A 105 -14.15 5.12 18.98
N LEU A 106 -14.07 4.75 17.71
CA LEU A 106 -13.02 3.91 17.15
C LEU A 106 -12.26 4.73 16.11
N ASN A 107 -11.08 5.20 16.47
CA ASN A 107 -10.16 5.84 15.52
C ASN A 107 -9.27 4.77 14.91
N VAL A 108 -9.28 4.66 13.59
CA VAL A 108 -8.38 3.80 12.82
C VAL A 108 -7.46 4.70 12.01
N THR A 109 -6.16 4.63 12.30
CA THR A 109 -5.13 5.35 11.54
C THR A 109 -4.26 4.34 10.82
N LEU A 110 -4.15 4.47 9.49
CA LEU A 110 -3.25 3.65 8.68
C LEU A 110 -2.14 4.53 8.11
N ASN A 111 -0.92 4.37 8.62
CA ASN A 111 0.22 5.20 8.23
C ASN A 111 1.20 4.42 7.35
N ASN A 112 1.41 4.88 6.11
CA ASN A 112 2.52 4.43 5.29
C ASN A 112 3.83 5.06 5.80
N VAL A 113 4.72 4.22 6.30
CA VAL A 113 6.05 4.56 6.79
C VAL A 113 7.13 3.93 5.91
N PRO A 114 8.20 4.65 5.57
CA PRO A 114 9.32 4.08 4.85
C PRO A 114 9.98 2.99 5.71
N LEU A 115 10.09 1.76 5.19
CA LEU A 115 10.90 0.69 5.80
C LEU A 115 12.27 0.56 5.14
N THR A 116 12.45 1.21 4.00
CA THR A 116 13.72 1.27 3.28
C THR A 116 14.22 2.70 3.27
N ASP A 117 15.08 3.03 4.23
CA ASP A 117 16.09 4.04 3.98
C ASP A 117 17.14 3.35 3.08
N ASN A 118 17.01 3.51 1.77
CA ASN A 118 18.14 3.30 0.88
C ASN A 118 18.63 4.64 0.31
N PRO A 119 19.35 5.47 1.11
CA PRO A 119 20.02 6.67 0.61
C PRO A 119 21.05 6.38 -0.49
N GLY A 120 21.48 5.12 -0.66
CA GLY A 120 22.50 4.71 -1.64
C GLY A 120 22.01 4.65 -3.10
N ALA A 121 20.71 4.79 -3.37
CA ALA A 121 20.17 4.90 -4.73
C ALA A 121 20.08 6.35 -5.24
N LYS A 122 20.58 7.33 -4.47
CA LYS A 122 20.59 8.73 -4.89
C LYS A 122 21.94 9.11 -5.48
N GLY A 123 21.96 9.17 -6.80
CA GLY A 123 22.86 10.03 -7.55
C GLY A 123 23.94 9.30 -8.34
N PHE A 124 23.77 9.29 -9.66
CA PHE A 124 24.90 9.35 -10.60
C PHE A 124 25.75 8.09 -10.82
N VAL A 125 25.16 6.88 -10.87
CA VAL A 125 25.82 5.69 -11.48
C VAL A 125 24.89 4.94 -12.46
N THR A 126 23.71 5.49 -12.75
CA THR A 126 22.57 4.74 -13.32
C THR A 126 22.35 5.03 -14.80
N GLY A 127 23.27 4.59 -15.66
CA GLY A 127 23.08 4.60 -17.11
C GLY A 127 22.76 3.23 -17.71
N LEU A 128 23.40 2.16 -17.19
CA LEU A 128 23.29 0.81 -17.76
C LEU A 128 23.12 -0.29 -16.70
N THR A 129 23.64 -0.14 -15.47
CA THR A 129 23.58 -1.20 -14.44
C THR A 129 22.26 -1.24 -13.68
N PHE A 130 21.59 -0.10 -13.47
CA PHE A 130 20.26 -0.05 -12.82
C PHE A 130 19.18 -0.76 -13.65
N GLY A 131 19.29 -0.70 -14.98
CA GLY A 131 18.43 -1.47 -15.89
C GLY A 131 18.67 -2.98 -15.83
N LEU A 132 19.90 -3.42 -15.48
CA LEU A 132 20.26 -4.85 -15.43
C LEU A 132 19.99 -5.50 -14.06
N ALA A 133 20.24 -4.78 -12.95
CA ALA A 133 20.03 -5.32 -11.61
C ALA A 133 18.57 -5.17 -11.11
N GLY A 134 17.84 -4.17 -11.62
CA GLY A 134 16.53 -3.80 -11.10
C GLY A 134 16.59 -3.11 -9.74
N SER A 135 15.43 -2.71 -9.22
CA SER A 135 15.28 -2.06 -7.91
C SER A 135 14.10 -2.63 -7.15
N ALA A 136 14.19 -2.68 -5.82
CA ALA A 136 13.10 -3.05 -4.93
C ALA A 136 12.85 -1.95 -3.89
N VAL A 137 11.58 -1.65 -3.63
CA VAL A 137 11.12 -0.69 -2.62
C VAL A 137 10.13 -1.39 -1.69
N THR A 138 10.23 -1.13 -0.39
CA THR A 138 9.29 -1.65 0.61
C THR A 138 8.58 -0.48 1.29
N ASP A 139 7.26 -0.46 1.15
CA ASP A 139 6.35 0.41 1.89
C ASP A 139 5.88 -0.33 3.15
N GLY A 140 6.12 0.25 4.32
CA GLY A 140 5.60 -0.28 5.59
C GLY A 140 4.31 0.40 5.97
N TYR A 141 3.44 -0.34 6.62
CA TYR A 141 2.16 0.16 7.10
C TYR A 141 2.03 -0.12 8.58
N ILE A 142 1.65 0.90 9.34
CA ILE A 142 1.29 0.77 10.75
C ILE A 142 -0.17 1.14 10.86
N CYS A 143 -0.99 0.17 11.21
CA CYS A 143 -2.39 0.38 11.59
C CYS A 143 -2.45 0.60 13.09
N THR A 144 -3.01 1.73 13.52
CA THR A 144 -3.31 2.02 14.92
C THR A 144 -4.82 2.06 15.08
N VAL A 145 -5.34 1.19 15.94
CA VAL A 145 -6.73 1.20 16.37
C VAL A 145 -6.77 1.79 17.78
N SER A 146 -7.50 2.88 17.96
CA SER A 146 -7.71 3.55 19.24
C SER A 146 -9.20 3.56 19.57
N TYR A 147 -9.60 2.77 20.55
CA TYR A 147 -10.98 2.65 21.01
C TYR A 147 -11.18 3.43 22.31
N LEU A 148 -12.06 4.42 22.30
CA LEU A 148 -12.47 5.17 23.47
C LEU A 148 -13.91 4.79 23.84
N PRO A 149 -14.11 4.05 24.94
CA PRO A 149 -15.45 3.75 25.43
C PRO A 149 -16.21 5.03 25.79
N ALA A 150 -17.52 5.06 25.55
CA ALA A 150 -18.37 6.17 25.96
C ALA A 150 -18.22 6.49 27.46
N GLY A 151 -17.97 7.75 27.78
CA GLY A 151 -17.81 8.23 29.16
C GLY A 151 -16.46 7.93 29.82
N GLN A 152 -15.51 7.32 29.11
CA GLN A 152 -14.14 7.12 29.60
C GLN A 152 -13.17 8.18 29.06
N ALA A 153 -12.05 8.38 29.75
CA ALA A 153 -11.01 9.32 29.35
C ALA A 153 -9.81 8.66 28.64
N THR A 154 -9.60 7.35 28.85
CA THR A 154 -8.41 6.65 28.37
C THR A 154 -8.79 5.70 27.24
N PRO A 155 -8.20 5.86 26.04
CA PRO A 155 -8.42 4.92 24.95
C PRO A 155 -7.59 3.64 25.11
N ILE A 156 -8.13 2.54 24.60
CA ILE A 156 -7.39 1.29 24.35
C ILE A 156 -6.74 1.40 22.99
N VAL A 157 -5.42 1.23 22.93
CA VAL A 157 -4.66 1.39 21.68
C VAL A 157 -4.01 0.07 21.30
N LYS A 158 -4.26 -0.38 20.07
CA LYS A 158 -3.66 -1.56 19.46
C LYS A 158 -3.03 -1.20 18.14
N THR A 159 -1.98 -1.94 17.78
CA THR A 159 -1.24 -1.69 16.55
C THR A 159 -0.92 -2.98 15.83
N ALA A 160 -1.07 -2.99 14.52
CA ALA A 160 -0.63 -4.06 13.63
C ALA A 160 0.23 -3.48 12.51
N ARG A 161 1.14 -4.30 11.96
CA ARG A 161 2.09 -3.89 10.92
C ARG A 161 1.90 -4.73 9.66
N HIS A 162 2.18 -4.13 8.51
CA HIS A 162 2.17 -4.82 7.23
C HIS A 162 3.22 -4.22 6.30
N ALA A 163 3.55 -4.91 5.21
CA ALA A 163 4.37 -4.36 4.13
C ALA A 163 3.80 -4.66 2.74
N ILE A 164 4.09 -3.76 1.80
CA ILE A 164 3.96 -3.99 0.35
C ILE A 164 5.35 -3.79 -0.26
N HIS A 165 5.73 -4.69 -1.17
CA HIS A 165 7.00 -4.64 -1.88
C HIS A 165 6.75 -4.39 -3.36
N THR A 166 7.51 -3.48 -3.95
CA THR A 166 7.49 -3.23 -5.38
C THR A 166 8.87 -3.50 -5.96
N THR A 167 8.94 -4.36 -6.97
CA THR A 167 10.16 -4.58 -7.75
C THR A 167 10.01 -3.97 -9.14
N MET A 168 11.10 -3.46 -9.69
CA MET A 168 11.21 -2.97 -11.05
C MET A 168 12.42 -3.62 -11.72
N GLY A 169 12.27 -4.05 -12.97
CA GLY A 169 13.36 -4.73 -13.70
C GLY A 169 13.63 -6.14 -13.17
N ASN A 170 14.90 -6.55 -13.13
CA ASN A 170 15.32 -7.91 -12.76
C ASN A 170 15.43 -8.14 -11.23
N ALA A 171 14.81 -7.28 -10.42
CA ALA A 171 14.86 -7.40 -8.97
C ALA A 171 13.91 -8.49 -8.47
N ASN A 172 14.42 -9.34 -7.57
CA ASN A 172 13.61 -10.35 -6.89
C ASN A 172 12.92 -9.75 -5.66
N PRO A 173 11.66 -10.14 -5.38
CA PRO A 173 11.00 -9.73 -4.16
C PRO A 173 11.58 -10.50 -2.95
N PRO A 174 11.40 -10.02 -1.71
CA PRO A 174 11.84 -10.75 -0.53
C PRO A 174 11.07 -12.07 -0.35
N ALA A 175 11.58 -12.97 0.49
CA ALA A 175 10.87 -14.20 0.84
C ALA A 175 9.58 -13.90 1.63
N GLY A 176 8.60 -14.80 1.58
CA GLY A 176 7.37 -14.67 2.36
C GLY A 176 6.40 -13.63 1.82
N VAL A 177 6.37 -13.42 0.50
CA VAL A 177 5.46 -12.46 -0.15
C VAL A 177 4.61 -13.15 -1.22
N GLN A 178 3.46 -12.57 -1.50
CA GLN A 178 2.54 -13.01 -2.55
C GLN A 178 2.41 -11.92 -3.61
N LYS A 179 2.53 -12.28 -4.89
CA LYS A 179 2.32 -11.32 -5.99
C LYS A 179 0.86 -10.86 -6.04
N ALA A 180 0.65 -9.55 -6.08
CA ALA A 180 -0.67 -8.95 -6.29
C ALA A 180 -0.95 -8.75 -7.78
N ALA A 181 -2.23 -8.77 -8.16
CA ALA A 181 -2.64 -8.50 -9.54
C ALA A 181 -2.43 -7.03 -9.93
N SER A 182 -2.56 -6.12 -8.96
CA SER A 182 -2.27 -4.69 -9.12
C SER A 182 -1.84 -4.05 -7.79
N MET A 183 -1.36 -2.81 -7.84
CA MET A 183 -1.11 -2.01 -6.64
C MET A 183 -2.40 -1.76 -5.84
N LEU A 184 -3.54 -1.59 -6.53
CA LEU A 184 -4.82 -1.40 -5.86
C LEU A 184 -5.21 -2.65 -5.07
N ASP A 185 -5.08 -3.83 -5.68
CA ASP A 185 -5.35 -5.11 -5.01
C ASP A 185 -4.41 -5.32 -3.82
N ALA A 186 -3.13 -4.95 -3.96
CA ALA A 186 -2.16 -5.04 -2.89
C ALA A 186 -2.54 -4.15 -1.69
N VAL A 187 -2.90 -2.89 -1.93
CA VAL A 187 -3.29 -1.95 -0.88
C VAL A 187 -4.61 -2.36 -0.24
N GLN A 188 -5.58 -2.84 -1.01
CA GLN A 188 -6.84 -3.36 -0.47
C GLN A 188 -6.61 -4.59 0.39
N GLN A 189 -5.85 -5.58 -0.07
CA GLN A 189 -5.50 -6.76 0.70
C GLN A 189 -4.77 -6.39 2.00
N MET A 190 -3.70 -5.61 1.89
CA MET A 190 -2.92 -5.13 3.04
C MET A 190 -3.81 -4.43 4.08
N THR A 191 -4.73 -3.56 3.64
CA THR A 191 -5.64 -2.84 4.53
C THR A 191 -6.52 -3.79 5.33
N ARG A 192 -7.08 -4.81 4.68
CA ARG A 192 -7.93 -5.82 5.33
C ARG A 192 -7.12 -6.66 6.31
N ASP A 193 -5.96 -7.13 5.88
CA ASP A 193 -5.06 -7.94 6.69
C ASP A 193 -4.64 -7.17 7.96
N VAL A 194 -4.16 -5.93 7.83
CA VAL A 194 -3.64 -5.17 8.96
C VAL A 194 -4.73 -4.68 9.92
N VAL A 195 -5.88 -4.26 9.41
CA VAL A 195 -7.01 -3.79 10.25
C VAL A 195 -7.59 -4.95 11.05
N SER A 196 -7.81 -6.11 10.41
CA SER A 196 -8.36 -7.29 11.09
C SER A 196 -7.44 -7.80 12.22
N ASN A 197 -6.12 -7.72 12.05
CA ASN A 197 -5.17 -8.05 13.13
C ASN A 197 -5.24 -7.07 14.30
N ALA A 198 -5.29 -5.75 14.04
CA ALA A 198 -5.43 -4.77 15.12
C ALA A 198 -6.78 -4.91 15.86
N LEU A 199 -7.86 -5.26 15.14
CA LEU A 199 -9.17 -5.54 15.73
C LEU A 199 -9.18 -6.86 16.53
N LYS A 200 -8.45 -7.89 16.08
CA LYS A 200 -8.23 -9.11 16.88
C LYS A 200 -7.62 -8.75 18.22
N ASP A 201 -6.51 -8.02 18.22
CA ASP A 201 -5.83 -7.62 19.46
C ASP A 201 -6.71 -6.76 20.37
N LEU A 202 -7.56 -5.90 19.77
CA LEU A 202 -8.56 -5.14 20.53
C LEU A 202 -9.58 -6.07 21.18
N SER A 203 -10.09 -7.06 20.43
CA SER A 203 -11.09 -8.01 20.94
C SER A 203 -10.61 -8.81 22.16
N TYR A 204 -9.31 -9.08 22.25
CA TYR A 204 -8.72 -9.81 23.37
C TYR A 204 -8.27 -8.91 24.53
N ASP A 205 -8.35 -7.59 24.40
CA ASP A 205 -8.00 -6.69 25.50
C ASP A 205 -8.99 -6.81 26.65
N THR A 206 -8.48 -6.86 27.89
CA THR A 206 -9.32 -7.00 29.09
C THR A 206 -10.13 -5.75 29.42
N ALA A 207 -9.70 -4.59 28.94
CA ALA A 207 -10.44 -3.33 29.07
C ALA A 207 -11.46 -3.14 27.93
N PHE A 208 -11.45 -4.00 26.89
CA PHE A 208 -12.38 -3.91 25.78
C PHE A 208 -13.69 -4.63 26.08
N ASN A 209 -14.77 -3.83 26.09
CA ASN A 209 -16.15 -4.22 26.40
C ASN A 209 -16.28 -4.94 27.75
#